data_AF-A0A7X7R0T0-F1
#
_entry.id   AF-A0A7X7R0T0-F1
#
_cell.length_a   1.000
_cell.length_b   1.000
_cell.length_c   1.000
_cell.angle_alpha   90.00
_cell.angle_beta   90.00
_cell.angle_gamma   90.00
#
_symmetry.space_group_name_H-M   'P 1'
#
loop_
_entity.id
_entity.type
_entity.pdbx_description
1 polymer ?
#
loop_
_entity_poly.entity_id
_entity_poly.type
_entity_poly.pdbx_seq_one_letter_code
_entity_poly.pdbx_strand_id
1 'polypeptide(L)'
;MGIRLFITGIACLISFIGCKPKESIQTISSPDNNISFSLIIENGSPYYKVEAFNKNIIDKSPLGFEFKGQEPLASGLELIASSEQSFDDT
;
A
#
# COMPACT_ATOMS: atom_id res chain seq x y z
N MET A 1 -49.54 3.02 10.18
CA MET A 1 -48.54 3.40 9.17
C MET A 1 -47.35 4.16 9.78
N GLY A 2 -46.89 3.82 11.01
CA GLY A 2 -45.79 4.54 11.68
C GLY A 2 -44.50 3.72 11.78
N ILE A 3 -44.61 2.41 12.00
CA ILE A 3 -43.47 1.49 12.16
C ILE A 3 -42.72 1.21 10.84
N ARG A 4 -43.43 1.26 9.70
CA ARG A 4 -42.80 1.08 8.37
C ARG A 4 -41.88 2.23 8.00
N LEU A 5 -42.18 3.47 8.42
CA LEU A 5 -41.34 4.64 8.16
C LEU A 5 -40.05 4.63 8.99
N PHE A 6 -40.09 4.08 10.20
CA PHE A 6 -38.93 3.97 11.09
C PHE A 6 -37.92 2.90 10.61
N ILE A 7 -38.41 1.76 10.10
CA ILE A 7 -37.56 0.70 9.55
C ILE A 7 -36.83 1.13 8.27
N THR A 8 -37.47 1.93 7.41
CA THR A 8 -36.82 2.43 6.18
C THR A 8 -35.76 3.50 6.50
N GLY A 9 -35.94 4.30 7.56
CA GLY A 9 -34.96 5.30 8.01
C GLY A 9 -33.69 4.69 8.61
N ILE A 10 -33.82 3.58 9.34
CA ILE A 10 -32.67 2.85 9.92
C ILE A 10 -31.88 2.11 8.83
N ALA A 11 -32.53 1.58 7.79
CA ALA A 11 -31.87 0.89 6.70
C ALA A 11 -30.97 1.81 5.84
N CYS A 12 -31.31 3.09 5.68
CA CYS A 12 -30.45 4.07 4.99
C CYS A 12 -29.20 4.47 5.79
N LEU A 13 -29.21 4.32 7.11
CA LEU A 13 -28.08 4.71 7.97
C LEU A 13 -26.92 3.69 7.95
N ILE A 14 -27.16 2.49 7.44
CA ILE A 14 -26.19 1.37 7.44
C ILE A 14 -25.36 1.36 6.13
N SER A 15 -25.66 2.21 5.15
CA SER A 15 -25.01 2.20 3.83
C SER A 15 -23.64 2.90 3.76
N PHE A 16 -23.13 3.45 4.86
CA PHE A 16 -21.77 4.04 4.92
C PHE A 16 -20.73 3.04 5.47
N ILE A 17 -20.86 1.75 5.16
CA ILE A 17 -19.80 0.79 5.50
C ILE A 17 -18.61 1.05 4.57
N GLY A 18 -17.59 1.66 5.17
CA GLY A 18 -16.51 2.36 4.52
C GLY A 18 -15.69 1.54 3.52
N CYS A 19 -15.22 2.26 2.50
CA CYS A 19 -14.03 1.87 1.75
C CYS A 19 -12.85 1.91 2.73
N LYS A 20 -12.33 0.75 3.15
CA LYS A 20 -11.10 0.70 3.94
C LYS A 20 -9.94 1.11 3.02
N PRO A 21 -9.03 2.00 3.46
CA PRO A 21 -7.83 2.26 2.69
C PRO A 21 -7.09 0.94 2.48
N LYS A 22 -6.87 0.61 1.22
CA LYS A 22 -6.17 -0.61 0.81
C LYS A 22 -4.69 -0.37 1.02
N GLU A 23 -4.19 -0.79 2.19
CA GLU A 23 -2.76 -0.91 2.42
C GLU A 23 -2.25 -2.16 1.70
N SER A 24 -1.20 -2.01 0.89
CA SER A 24 -0.54 -3.15 0.25
C SER A 24 0.94 -3.15 0.60
N ILE A 25 1.43 -4.31 1.04
CA ILE A 25 2.84 -4.51 1.35
C ILE A 25 3.34 -5.68 0.50
N GLN A 26 4.42 -5.44 -0.25
CA GLN A 26 5.17 -6.47 -0.97
C GLN A 26 6.59 -6.51 -0.43
N THR A 27 7.06 -7.67 -0.01
CA THR A 27 8.42 -7.85 0.50
C THR A 27 9.19 -8.84 -0.37
N ILE A 28 10.45 -8.55 -0.63
CA ILE A 28 11.42 -9.46 -1.24
C ILE A 28 12.67 -9.55 -0.36
N SER A 29 13.39 -10.66 -0.44
CA SER A 29 14.59 -10.91 0.36
C SER A 29 15.80 -11.20 -0.52
N SER A 30 17.00 -10.90 -0.02
CA SER A 30 18.24 -11.35 -0.62
C SER A 30 18.34 -12.88 -0.61
N PRO A 31 19.16 -13.51 -1.48
CA PRO A 31 19.30 -14.96 -1.55
C PRO A 31 19.69 -15.63 -0.21
N ASP A 32 20.48 -14.93 0.61
CA ASP A 32 20.92 -15.37 1.94
C ASP A 32 19.95 -14.99 3.06
N ASN A 33 18.83 -14.34 2.74
CA ASN A 33 17.79 -13.84 3.64
C ASN A 33 18.28 -12.81 4.69
N ASN A 34 19.48 -12.24 4.50
CA ASN A 34 20.01 -11.25 5.44
C ASN A 34 19.51 -9.85 5.16
N ILE A 35 18.97 -9.56 3.97
CA ILE A 35 18.43 -8.26 3.59
C ILE A 35 16.99 -8.45 3.11
N SER A 36 16.07 -7.61 3.59
CA SER A 36 14.70 -7.56 3.09
C SER A 36 14.35 -6.14 2.62
N PHE A 37 13.63 -6.05 1.51
CA PHE A 37 13.08 -4.83 0.96
C PHE A 37 11.56 -4.93 0.94
N SER A 38 10.87 -3.95 1.53
CA SER A 38 9.41 -3.87 1.52
C SER A 38 8.95 -2.64 0.76
N LEU A 39 8.11 -2.82 -0.25
CA LEU A 39 7.29 -1.78 -0.89
C LEU A 39 5.96 -1.70 -0.15
N ILE A 40 5.57 -0.51 0.29
CA ILE A 40 4.37 -0.24 1.08
C ILE A 40 3.57 0.84 0.34
N ILE A 41 2.31 0.57 0.02
CA ILE A 41 1.38 1.60 -0.49
C ILE A 41 0.38 1.91 0.63
N GLU A 42 0.45 3.11 1.17
CA GLU A 42 -0.41 3.58 2.25
C GLU A 42 -1.19 4.81 1.77
N ASN A 43 -2.53 4.70 1.71
CA ASN A 43 -3.40 5.77 1.19
C ASN A 43 -2.97 6.30 -0.19
N GLY A 44 -2.52 5.40 -1.06
CA GLY A 44 -2.05 5.71 -2.40
C GLY A 44 -0.63 6.28 -2.49
N SER A 45 0.04 6.51 -1.36
CA SER A 45 1.43 6.99 -1.34
C SER A 45 2.38 5.79 -1.20
N PRO A 46 3.37 5.63 -2.11
CA PRO A 46 4.33 4.55 -2.02
C PRO A 46 5.48 4.90 -1.06
N TYR A 47 5.90 3.92 -0.28
CA TYR A 47 7.05 3.97 0.61
C TYR A 47 7.89 2.72 0.44
N TYR A 48 9.15 2.78 0.83
CA TYR A 48 10.00 1.61 0.98
C TYR A 48 10.62 1.55 2.37
N LYS A 49 10.98 0.33 2.78
CA LYS A 49 11.68 0.02 4.02
C LYS A 49 12.73 -1.06 3.73
N VAL A 50 13.88 -0.99 4.40
CA VAL A 50 14.92 -2.02 4.28
C VAL A 50 15.35 -2.49 5.66
N GLU A 51 15.42 -3.82 5.83
CA GLU A 51 16.00 -4.44 7.01
C GLU A 51 17.24 -5.24 6.61
N ALA A 52 18.27 -5.21 7.46
CA ALA A 52 19.43 -6.07 7.37
C ALA A 52 19.64 -6.80 8.69
N PHE A 53 19.79 -8.13 8.66
CA PHE A 53 19.92 -8.99 9.84
C PHE A 53 18.82 -8.73 10.88
N ASN A 54 17.57 -8.59 10.42
CA ASN A 54 16.38 -8.24 11.22
C ASN A 54 16.48 -6.88 11.94
N LYS A 55 17.38 -6.00 11.52
CA LYS A 55 17.49 -4.62 11.99
C LYS A 55 17.04 -3.69 10.89
N ASN A 56 16.15 -2.77 11.24
CA ASN A 56 15.78 -1.68 10.35
C ASN A 56 17.02 -0.83 10.05
N ILE A 57 17.39 -0.74 8.77
CA ILE A 57 18.50 0.10 8.29
C ILE A 57 18.01 1.27 7.43
N ILE A 58 16.82 1.15 6.84
CA ILE A 58 16.12 2.26 6.20
C ILE A 58 14.67 2.25 6.68
N ASP A 59 14.33 3.28 7.45
CA ASP A 59 12.96 3.54 7.91
C ASP A 59 12.01 3.75 6.72
N LYS A 60 10.70 3.68 7.00
CA LYS A 60 9.64 3.93 6.01
C LYS A 60 9.89 5.27 5.31
N SER A 61 10.38 5.20 4.07
CA SER A 61 10.85 6.34 3.29
C SER A 61 9.99 6.51 2.04
N PRO A 62 9.62 7.75 1.67
CA PRO A 62 8.76 7.99 0.52
C PRO A 62 9.44 7.59 -0.79
N LEU A 63 8.66 7.09 -1.73
CA LEU A 63 9.07 6.80 -3.10
C LEU A 63 8.27 7.69 -4.05
N GLY A 64 8.87 8.14 -5.15
CA GLY A 64 8.13 8.94 -6.13
C GLY A 64 9.04 9.75 -7.04
N PHE A 65 8.41 10.41 -8.02
CA PHE A 65 9.10 11.23 -9.00
C PHE A 65 8.46 12.62 -9.12
N GLU A 66 9.31 13.62 -9.21
CA GLU A 66 8.94 14.99 -9.56
C GLU A 66 9.14 15.21 -11.06
N PHE A 67 8.15 15.79 -11.72
CA PHE A 67 8.21 16.09 -13.15
C PHE A 67 8.15 17.60 -13.39
N LYS A 68 8.89 18.08 -14.39
CA LYS A 68 8.88 19.51 -14.72
C LYS A 68 7.53 19.91 -15.31
N GLY A 69 6.80 20.78 -14.61
CA GLY A 69 5.54 21.36 -15.10
C GLY A 69 4.36 20.38 -15.10
N GLN A 70 4.43 19.32 -14.30
CA GLN A 70 3.38 18.32 -14.14
C GLN A 70 3.26 17.92 -12.67
N GLU A 71 2.13 17.29 -12.32
CA GLU A 71 1.93 16.76 -10.97
C GLU A 71 2.94 15.62 -10.66
N PRO A 72 3.43 15.51 -9.41
CA PRO A 72 4.34 14.46 -9.02
C PRO A 72 3.70 13.07 -9.08
N LEU A 73 4.47 12.06 -9.47
CA LEU A 73 4.09 10.65 -9.30
C LEU A 73 4.53 10.19 -7.91
N ALA A 74 3.78 10.61 -6.90
CA ALA A 74 4.06 10.31 -5.49
C ALA A 74 2.81 9.91 -4.68
N SER A 75 1.61 9.95 -5.26
CA SER A 75 0.36 9.58 -4.59
C SER A 75 -0.66 9.01 -5.58
N GLY A 76 -1.79 8.51 -5.07
CA GLY A 76 -2.86 7.95 -5.89
C GLY A 76 -2.50 6.61 -6.57
N LEU A 77 -1.44 5.94 -6.10
CA LEU A 77 -0.98 4.67 -6.66
C LEU A 77 -1.70 3.47 -6.02
N GLU A 78 -1.81 2.40 -6.78
CA GLU A 78 -2.26 1.10 -6.28
C GLU A 78 -1.31 0.01 -6.80
N LEU A 79 -1.00 -0.98 -5.97
CA LEU A 79 -0.30 -2.16 -6.42
C LEU A 79 -1.26 -3.05 -7.22
N ILE A 80 -1.15 -3.01 -8.55
CA ILE A 80 -2.01 -3.79 -9.45
C ILE A 80 -1.49 -5.22 -9.63
N ALA A 81 -0.17 -5.41 -9.72
CA ALA A 81 0.48 -6.70 -9.88
C ALA A 81 1.95 -6.65 -9.43
N SER A 82 2.51 -7.80 -9.03
CA SER A 82 3.94 -7.99 -8.79
C SER A 82 4.42 -9.26 -9.50
N SER A 83 5.67 -9.25 -9.95
CA SER A 83 6.36 -10.41 -10.52
C SER A 83 7.79 -10.42 -9.98
N GLU A 84 8.20 -11.55 -9.45
CA GLU A 84 9.53 -11.76 -8.88
C GLU A 84 10.29 -12.76 -9.74
N GLN A 85 11.56 -12.45 -10.02
CA GLN A 85 12.47 -13.31 -10.75
C GLN A 85 13.84 -13.27 -10.05
N SER A 86 14.54 -14.40 -10.04
CA SER A 86 15.91 -14.51 -9.55
C SER A 86 16.85 -14.72 -10.74
N PHE A 87 18.05 -14.16 -10.65
CA PHE A 87 19.08 -14.26 -11.67
C PHE A 87 20.42 -14.54 -11.00
N ASP A 88 21.14 -15.52 -11.54
CA ASP A 88 22.46 -15.96 -11.07
C ASP A 88 23.27 -16.35 -12.32
N ASP A 89 24.40 -15.67 -12.53
CA ASP A 89 25.27 -15.82 -13.70
C ASP A 89 26.74 -15.64 -13.26
N THR A 90 27.68 -16.25 -13.98
CA THR A 90 29.09 -16.40 -13.54
C THR A 90 30.07 -15.50 -14.30
#